data_AF-A0A7D5P990-F1
#
_entry.id   AF-A0A7D5P990-F1
#
_cell.length_a   1.000
_cell.length_b   1.000
_cell.length_c   1.000
_cell.angle_alpha   90.00
_cell.angle_beta   90.00
_cell.angle_gamma   90.00
#
_symmetry.space_group_name_H-M   'P 1'
#
loop_
_entity.id
_entity.type
_entity.pdbx_description
1 polymer ?
#
loop_
_entity_poly.entity_id
_entity_poly.type
_entity_poly.pdbx_seq_one_letter_code
_entity_poly.pdbx_strand_id
1 'polypeptide(L)'
;MVEDTELEDHSEVAYTVLQILEDLVEKVGERNCTAHFEAVLNDGHYFKGDPLGQKPERFIEEHLIHPMIQGLGHTIRTQPVQYAPKWKHGRGIPDFCLTTIPVQESKDLGLRLFGESKPPNKIEWARKQVKEYLEKDLDFHAVAVLTDGFEWELWVRPLDGSPELYNYTDLRPVLREVKKLNLEEEGYQPYTVRNSIDDGVFEDFTASALNGIVQQEFDLEVSV
;
A
#
# COMPACT_ATOMS: atom_id res chain seq x y z
N MET A 1 -23.46 30.40 -13.91
CA MET A 1 -23.18 29.13 -14.59
C MET A 1 -23.12 28.12 -13.48
N VAL A 2 -24.10 27.22 -13.44
CA VAL A 2 -24.12 26.10 -12.53
C VAL A 2 -23.27 25.06 -13.25
N GLU A 3 -22.08 24.76 -12.73
CA GLU A 3 -21.33 23.60 -13.20
C GLU A 3 -22.16 22.38 -12.77
N ASP A 4 -22.76 21.72 -13.77
CA ASP A 4 -23.30 20.37 -13.62
C ASP A 4 -22.12 19.47 -13.29
N THR A 5 -21.94 19.16 -12.00
CA THR A 5 -21.13 18.03 -11.57
C THR A 5 -21.90 16.76 -11.94
N GLU A 6 -21.65 16.22 -13.12
CA GLU A 6 -22.19 14.92 -13.52
C GLU A 6 -21.63 13.84 -12.58
N LEU A 7 -22.48 12.88 -12.20
CA LEU A 7 -22.14 11.74 -11.33
C LEU A 7 -20.95 10.89 -11.81
N GLU A 8 -20.49 11.11 -13.05
CA GLU A 8 -19.41 10.39 -13.72
C GLU A 8 -18.01 11.02 -13.51
N ASP A 9 -17.91 12.22 -12.92
CA ASP A 9 -16.65 12.98 -12.79
C ASP A 9 -15.80 12.55 -11.58
N HIS A 10 -15.82 11.26 -11.29
CA HIS A 10 -15.59 10.75 -9.96
C HIS A 10 -14.74 9.48 -10.02
N SER A 11 -13.41 9.62 -9.83
CA SER A 11 -12.47 8.49 -9.71
C SER A 11 -12.91 7.48 -8.65
N GLU A 12 -13.29 6.27 -9.09
CA GLU A 12 -13.69 5.17 -8.20
C GLU A 12 -12.54 4.81 -7.26
N VAL A 13 -11.30 4.82 -7.77
CA VAL A 13 -10.09 4.58 -6.98
C VAL A 13 -9.95 5.59 -5.85
N ALA A 14 -10.06 6.90 -6.13
CA ALA A 14 -9.98 7.93 -5.09
C ALA A 14 -11.09 7.77 -4.03
N TYR A 15 -12.29 7.36 -4.46
CA TYR A 15 -13.38 7.09 -3.54
C TYR A 15 -13.08 5.90 -2.63
N THR A 16 -12.61 4.78 -3.19
CA THR A 16 -12.20 3.60 -2.41
C THR A 16 -11.08 3.92 -1.43
N VAL A 17 -10.04 4.65 -1.86
CA VAL A 17 -8.95 5.10 -0.99
C VAL A 17 -9.50 5.93 0.16
N LEU A 18 -10.38 6.91 -0.13
CA LEU A 18 -10.96 7.77 0.90
C LEU A 18 -11.73 6.96 1.96
N GLN A 19 -12.62 6.06 1.53
CA GLN A 19 -13.42 5.24 2.46
C GLN A 19 -12.54 4.44 3.41
N ILE A 20 -11.45 3.86 2.90
CA ILE A 20 -10.52 3.07 3.72
C ILE A 20 -9.78 3.96 4.73
N LEU A 21 -9.45 5.20 4.36
CA LEU A 21 -8.84 6.15 5.29
C LEU A 21 -9.82 6.64 6.36
N GLU A 22 -11.10 6.82 6.01
CA GLU A 22 -12.16 7.11 6.98
C GLU A 22 -12.30 5.97 7.98
N ASP A 23 -12.41 4.73 7.50
CA ASP A 23 -12.51 3.53 8.34
C ASP A 23 -11.32 3.41 9.30
N LEU A 24 -10.09 3.65 8.83
CA LEU A 24 -8.90 3.68 9.69
C LEU A 24 -9.04 4.73 10.81
N VAL A 25 -9.44 5.94 10.45
CA VAL A 25 -9.60 7.05 11.41
C VAL A 25 -10.67 6.69 12.43
N GLU A 26 -11.81 6.13 12.03
CA GLU A 26 -12.83 5.65 12.97
C GLU A 26 -12.25 4.61 13.93
N LYS A 27 -11.44 3.64 13.44
CA LYS A 27 -10.77 2.65 14.31
C LYS A 27 -9.76 3.25 15.27
N VAL A 28 -9.11 4.35 14.90
CA VAL A 28 -8.27 5.13 15.82
C VAL A 28 -9.13 5.78 16.91
N GLY A 29 -10.29 6.34 16.54
CA GLY A 29 -11.24 6.99 17.44
C GLY A 29 -11.83 6.00 18.46
N GLU A 30 -12.29 4.84 18.00
CA GLU A 30 -12.81 3.73 18.83
C GLU A 30 -11.81 3.29 19.91
N ARG A 31 -10.51 3.44 19.66
CA ARG A 31 -9.42 3.08 20.58
C ARG A 31 -8.92 4.24 21.43
N ASN A 32 -9.60 5.39 21.38
CA ASN A 32 -9.19 6.63 22.07
C ASN A 32 -7.74 7.03 21.73
N CYS A 33 -7.32 6.78 20.48
CA CYS A 33 -5.96 7.00 20.01
C CYS A 33 -5.79 8.28 19.20
N THR A 34 -6.82 9.13 19.07
CA THR A 34 -6.82 10.31 18.20
C THR A 34 -5.62 11.23 18.43
N ALA A 35 -5.32 11.60 19.67
CA ALA A 35 -4.17 12.45 19.99
C ALA A 35 -2.81 11.77 19.66
N HIS A 36 -2.70 10.46 19.87
CA HIS A 36 -1.49 9.71 19.53
C HIS A 36 -1.31 9.62 18.00
N PHE A 37 -2.40 9.40 17.26
CA PHE A 37 -2.40 9.38 15.81
C PHE A 37 -2.05 10.75 15.21
N GLU A 38 -2.55 11.84 15.79
CA GLU A 38 -2.15 13.20 15.42
C GLU A 38 -0.64 13.41 15.58
N ALA A 39 -0.07 13.01 16.71
CA ALA A 39 1.36 13.10 16.98
C ALA A 39 2.20 12.27 15.96
N VAL A 40 1.66 11.14 15.51
CA VAL A 40 2.29 10.28 14.49
C VAL A 40 2.24 10.91 13.10
N LEU A 41 1.14 11.59 12.74
CA LEU A 41 0.98 12.29 11.45
C LEU A 41 1.80 13.58 11.35
N ASN A 42 1.95 14.30 12.46
CA ASN A 42 2.45 15.67 12.45
C ASN A 42 3.89 15.80 12.96
N ASP A 43 4.28 14.99 13.96
CA ASP A 43 5.54 15.17 14.67
C ASP A 43 6.55 14.04 14.37
N GLY A 44 6.22 13.14 13.44
CA GLY A 44 7.07 12.00 13.08
C GLY A 44 7.19 10.95 14.19
N HIS A 45 6.29 10.95 15.17
CA HIS A 45 6.28 9.93 16.20
C HIS A 45 5.96 8.54 15.63
N TYR A 46 6.46 7.50 16.29
CA TYR A 46 6.09 6.13 15.92
C TYR A 46 4.76 5.74 16.54
N PHE A 47 4.01 4.95 15.78
CA PHE A 47 2.81 4.31 16.26
C PHE A 47 3.19 3.30 17.37
N LYS A 48 2.50 3.35 18.52
CA LYS A 48 2.85 2.58 19.74
C LYS A 48 1.77 1.57 20.07
N GLY A 49 2.17 0.42 20.60
CA GLY A 49 1.24 -0.68 20.84
C GLY A 49 0.30 -0.47 22.02
N ASP A 50 0.77 0.14 23.10
CA ASP A 50 -0.02 0.31 24.33
C ASP A 50 -1.33 1.11 24.08
N PRO A 51 -1.32 2.24 23.34
CA PRO A 51 -2.55 2.91 22.96
C PRO A 51 -3.49 2.04 22.11
N LEU A 52 -2.95 1.21 21.21
CA LEU A 52 -3.73 0.46 20.22
C LEU A 52 -4.31 -0.86 20.73
N GLY A 53 -3.83 -1.35 21.88
CA GLY A 53 -4.15 -2.69 22.38
C GLY A 53 -3.55 -3.83 21.53
N GLN A 54 -2.70 -3.53 20.55
CA GLN A 54 -2.05 -4.52 19.67
C GLN A 54 -0.73 -3.99 19.09
N LYS A 55 0.02 -4.84 18.39
CA LYS A 55 1.23 -4.40 17.69
C LYS A 55 0.87 -3.36 16.62
N PRO A 56 1.60 -2.23 16.51
CA PRO A 56 1.30 -1.18 15.55
C PRO A 56 1.30 -1.63 14.09
N GLU A 57 2.27 -2.48 13.72
CA GLU A 57 2.37 -3.10 12.40
C GLU A 57 1.07 -3.84 12.05
N ARG A 58 0.64 -4.74 12.95
CA ARG A 58 -0.60 -5.50 12.80
C ARG A 58 -1.84 -4.60 12.70
N PHE A 59 -1.89 -3.48 13.44
CA PHE A 59 -3.00 -2.55 13.35
C PHE A 59 -3.10 -1.91 11.97
N ILE A 60 -1.99 -1.41 11.46
CA ILE A 60 -1.99 -0.75 10.15
C ILE A 60 -2.17 -1.77 9.03
N GLU A 61 -1.68 -2.99 9.17
CA GLU A 61 -1.99 -4.09 8.25
C GLU A 61 -3.49 -4.39 8.19
N GLU A 62 -4.14 -4.58 9.34
CA GLU A 62 -5.55 -4.98 9.42
C GLU A 62 -6.51 -3.87 8.99
N HIS A 63 -6.22 -2.60 9.33
CA HIS A 63 -7.16 -1.49 9.18
C HIS A 63 -6.79 -0.49 8.09
N LEU A 64 -5.69 -0.70 7.37
CA LEU A 64 -5.29 0.16 6.26
C LEU A 64 -4.67 -0.63 5.10
N ILE A 65 -3.53 -1.30 5.31
CA ILE A 65 -2.75 -1.87 4.19
C ILE A 65 -3.50 -2.99 3.49
N HIS A 66 -4.00 -3.99 4.21
CA HIS A 66 -4.75 -5.08 3.57
C HIS A 66 -6.07 -4.61 2.97
N PRO A 67 -6.89 -3.78 3.65
CA PRO A 67 -8.06 -3.16 3.03
C PRO A 67 -7.73 -2.38 1.76
N MET A 68 -6.66 -1.59 1.75
CA MET A 68 -6.22 -0.81 0.58
C MET A 68 -5.89 -1.73 -0.58
N ILE A 69 -5.04 -2.73 -0.37
CA ILE A 69 -4.65 -3.68 -1.41
C ILE A 69 -5.88 -4.41 -1.97
N GLN A 70 -6.80 -4.83 -1.10
CA GLN A 70 -8.04 -5.50 -1.52
C GLN A 70 -9.01 -4.56 -2.25
N GLY A 71 -9.15 -3.32 -1.79
CA GLY A 71 -9.96 -2.29 -2.42
C GLY A 71 -9.47 -1.94 -3.82
N LEU A 72 -8.16 -1.99 -4.05
CA LEU A 72 -7.53 -1.83 -5.36
C LEU A 72 -7.63 -3.10 -6.25
N GLY A 73 -8.44 -4.08 -5.84
CA GLY A 73 -8.77 -5.27 -6.63
C GLY A 73 -7.81 -6.44 -6.45
N HIS A 74 -6.82 -6.35 -5.54
CA HIS A 74 -5.90 -7.46 -5.34
C HIS A 74 -6.42 -8.51 -4.36
N THR A 75 -6.10 -9.76 -4.66
CA THR A 75 -6.11 -10.81 -3.63
C THR A 75 -4.72 -10.89 -2.99
N ILE A 76 -4.68 -11.23 -1.69
CA ILE A 76 -3.42 -11.32 -0.95
C ILE A 76 -3.28 -12.65 -0.21
N ARG A 77 -2.04 -13.07 -0.03
CA ARG A 77 -1.66 -14.12 0.91
C ARG A 77 -0.56 -13.58 1.83
N THR A 78 -0.85 -13.54 3.13
CA THR A 78 0.10 -13.09 4.16
C THR A 78 1.18 -14.14 4.43
N GLN A 79 2.37 -13.68 4.80
CA GLN A 79 3.55 -14.50 5.14
C GLN A 79 3.78 -15.66 4.15
N PRO A 80 3.98 -15.39 2.85
CA PRO A 80 3.95 -16.40 1.81
C PRO A 80 5.25 -17.21 1.78
N VAL A 81 5.35 -18.19 2.68
CA VAL A 81 6.46 -19.15 2.74
C VAL A 81 6.66 -19.81 1.37
N GLN A 82 7.91 -19.89 0.90
CA GLN A 82 8.30 -20.46 -0.41
C GLN A 82 7.75 -19.72 -1.64
N TYR A 83 7.32 -18.45 -1.50
CA TYR A 83 6.95 -17.65 -2.67
C TYR A 83 8.19 -17.13 -3.40
N ALA A 84 9.08 -16.46 -2.66
CA ALA A 84 10.44 -16.15 -3.08
C ALA A 84 11.42 -17.27 -2.69
N PRO A 85 12.62 -17.38 -3.32
CA PRO A 85 13.68 -18.27 -2.84
C PRO A 85 13.91 -18.08 -1.34
N LYS A 86 14.30 -19.13 -0.60
CA LYS A 86 14.64 -18.96 0.82
C LYS A 86 15.84 -18.04 0.95
N TRP A 87 15.66 -16.81 1.46
CA TRP A 87 16.79 -15.92 1.71
C TRP A 87 17.70 -16.60 2.74
N LYS A 88 19.03 -16.57 2.53
CA LYS A 88 20.05 -17.42 3.19
C LYS A 88 19.99 -17.51 4.74
N HIS A 89 19.19 -16.68 5.41
CA HIS A 89 19.04 -16.65 6.87
C HIS A 89 17.60 -16.79 7.39
N GLY A 90 16.66 -17.28 6.58
CA GLY A 90 15.26 -17.46 7.01
C GLY A 90 14.48 -16.16 7.28
N ARG A 91 15.12 -15.00 7.09
CA ARG A 91 14.55 -13.64 7.25
C ARG A 91 13.97 -13.10 5.94
N GLY A 92 13.33 -13.96 5.17
CA GLY A 92 13.08 -13.68 3.76
C GLY A 92 11.75 -14.07 3.20
N ILE A 93 10.76 -14.06 4.09
CA ILE A 93 9.38 -14.20 3.70
C ILE A 93 8.87 -12.76 3.64
N PRO A 94 8.44 -12.27 2.47
CA PRO A 94 7.74 -10.99 2.39
C PRO A 94 6.57 -10.94 3.39
N ASP A 95 6.12 -9.76 3.75
CA ASP A 95 4.95 -9.66 4.65
C ASP A 95 3.68 -10.19 3.95
N PHE A 96 3.56 -9.97 2.64
CA PHE A 96 2.49 -10.55 1.81
C PHE A 96 2.93 -10.79 0.36
N CYS A 97 2.17 -11.62 -0.37
CA CYS A 97 2.21 -11.68 -1.82
C CYS A 97 0.85 -11.33 -2.43
N LEU A 98 0.88 -10.65 -3.58
CA LEU A 98 -0.31 -10.41 -4.38
C LEU A 98 -0.60 -11.69 -5.17
N THR A 99 -1.83 -12.16 -5.08
CA THR A 99 -2.30 -13.40 -5.74
C THR A 99 -3.32 -13.12 -6.83
N THR A 100 -3.42 -11.85 -7.27
CA THR A 100 -4.22 -11.45 -8.45
C THR A 100 -3.82 -12.26 -9.66
N ILE A 101 -2.52 -12.39 -9.90
CA ILE A 101 -1.98 -13.42 -10.80
C ILE A 101 -1.78 -14.69 -9.95
N PRO A 102 -2.32 -15.85 -10.36
CA PRO A 102 -2.18 -17.09 -9.62
C PRO A 102 -0.71 -17.39 -9.28
N VAL A 103 -0.45 -17.80 -8.03
CA VAL A 103 0.92 -18.04 -7.53
C VAL A 103 1.72 -19.02 -8.39
N GLN A 104 1.05 -20.04 -8.95
CA GLN A 104 1.72 -21.01 -9.81
C GLN A 104 2.11 -20.39 -11.15
N GLU A 105 1.20 -19.66 -11.77
CA GLU A 105 1.45 -18.96 -13.02
C GLU A 105 2.57 -17.92 -12.88
N SER A 106 2.52 -17.09 -11.83
CA SER A 106 3.59 -16.13 -11.56
C SER A 106 4.94 -16.84 -11.40
N LYS A 107 4.97 -18.03 -10.78
CA LYS A 107 6.19 -18.83 -10.65
C LYS A 107 6.70 -19.35 -11.98
N ASP A 108 5.82 -19.87 -12.81
CA ASP A 108 6.14 -20.46 -14.12
C ASP A 108 6.67 -19.39 -15.09
N LEU A 109 6.18 -18.16 -14.98
CA LEU A 109 6.66 -16.99 -15.74
C LEU A 109 7.95 -16.37 -15.17
N GLY A 110 8.49 -16.88 -14.07
CA GLY A 110 9.63 -16.23 -13.42
C GLY A 110 9.29 -14.83 -12.91
N LEU A 111 8.09 -14.62 -12.37
CA LEU A 111 7.58 -13.37 -11.82
C LEU A 111 7.24 -13.49 -10.33
N ARG A 112 7.57 -12.47 -9.52
CA ARG A 112 7.20 -12.37 -8.11
C ARG A 112 6.52 -11.04 -7.81
N LEU A 113 5.34 -11.11 -7.19
CA LEU A 113 4.49 -9.98 -6.81
C LEU A 113 4.34 -10.02 -5.29
N PHE A 114 5.03 -9.13 -4.60
CA PHE A 114 5.07 -9.17 -3.14
C PHE A 114 5.08 -7.79 -2.52
N GLY A 115 4.96 -7.73 -1.19
CA GLY A 115 5.15 -6.48 -0.49
C GLY A 115 5.70 -6.64 0.90
N GLU A 116 6.21 -5.52 1.40
CA GLU A 116 6.79 -5.34 2.72
C GLU A 116 6.06 -4.17 3.40
N SER A 117 5.47 -4.46 4.55
CA SER A 117 4.74 -3.51 5.39
C SER A 117 5.59 -3.13 6.59
N LYS A 118 5.50 -1.88 7.04
CA LYS A 118 6.11 -1.43 8.31
C LYS A 118 5.12 -0.59 9.12
N PRO A 119 5.36 -0.39 10.42
CA PRO A 119 4.62 0.62 11.17
C PRO A 119 4.84 2.02 10.60
N PRO A 120 3.88 2.95 10.74
CA PRO A 120 3.98 4.31 10.24
C PRO A 120 5.27 5.02 10.65
N ASN A 121 5.78 5.85 9.73
CA ASN A 121 7.05 6.57 9.77
C ASN A 121 8.28 5.64 9.72
N LYS A 122 8.15 4.44 9.16
CA LYS A 122 9.25 3.46 9.04
C LYS A 122 9.43 2.91 7.62
N ILE A 123 8.93 3.59 6.59
CA ILE A 123 9.13 3.20 5.20
C ILE A 123 10.60 2.93 4.82
N GLU A 124 11.55 3.68 5.40
CA GLU A 124 13.00 3.50 5.16
C GLU A 124 13.50 2.08 5.48
N TRP A 125 12.86 1.41 6.45
CA TRP A 125 13.20 0.03 6.79
C TRP A 125 12.72 -0.95 5.72
N ALA A 126 11.52 -0.72 5.15
CA ALA A 126 11.01 -1.48 4.01
C ALA A 126 11.90 -1.27 2.78
N ARG A 127 12.25 0.00 2.47
CA ARG A 127 13.18 0.36 1.37
C ARG A 127 14.49 -0.40 1.50
N LYS A 128 15.11 -0.37 2.68
CA LYS A 128 16.38 -1.08 2.94
C LYS A 128 16.24 -2.59 2.73
N GLN A 129 15.22 -3.23 3.30
CA GLN A 129 15.02 -4.68 3.20
C GLN A 129 14.78 -5.13 1.75
N VAL A 130 13.91 -4.41 1.02
CA VAL A 130 13.57 -4.79 -0.35
C VAL A 130 14.69 -4.43 -1.33
N LYS A 131 15.39 -3.30 -1.19
CA LYS A 131 16.57 -3.01 -2.01
C LYS A 131 17.67 -4.04 -1.80
N GLU A 132 18.00 -4.36 -0.55
CA GLU A 132 18.97 -5.43 -0.23
C GLU A 132 18.56 -6.78 -0.83
N TYR A 133 17.28 -6.99 -1.11
CA TYR A 133 16.77 -8.19 -1.76
C TYR A 133 16.82 -8.11 -3.29
N LEU A 134 16.26 -7.06 -3.88
CA LEU A 134 16.17 -6.88 -5.34
C LEU A 134 17.53 -6.64 -6.00
N GLU A 135 18.52 -6.13 -5.26
CA GLU A 135 19.91 -5.99 -5.73
C GLU A 135 20.68 -7.32 -5.73
N LYS A 136 20.12 -8.39 -5.15
CA LYS A 136 20.74 -9.72 -5.28
C LYS A 136 20.56 -10.24 -6.70
N ASP A 137 21.43 -11.18 -7.07
CA ASP A 137 21.26 -11.98 -8.28
C ASP A 137 20.02 -12.86 -8.12
N LEU A 138 18.89 -12.36 -8.63
CA LEU A 138 17.58 -13.00 -8.59
C LEU A 138 17.25 -13.52 -9.99
N ASP A 139 16.73 -14.74 -10.05
CA ASP A 139 16.34 -15.45 -11.25
C ASP A 139 14.88 -15.21 -11.65
N PHE A 140 14.31 -14.05 -11.30
CA PHE A 140 12.94 -13.66 -11.64
C PHE A 140 12.76 -12.13 -11.77
N HIS A 141 11.73 -11.74 -12.52
CA HIS A 141 11.13 -10.41 -12.52
C HIS A 141 10.39 -10.16 -11.21
N ALA A 142 10.38 -8.93 -10.71
CA ALA A 142 9.66 -8.59 -9.49
C ALA A 142 8.86 -7.29 -9.63
N VAL A 143 7.63 -7.33 -9.10
CA VAL A 143 6.90 -6.13 -8.67
C VAL A 143 6.80 -6.17 -7.15
N ALA A 144 7.18 -5.08 -6.49
CA ALA A 144 7.18 -4.98 -5.05
C ALA A 144 6.39 -3.75 -4.56
N VAL A 145 5.44 -3.97 -3.65
CA VAL A 145 4.73 -2.90 -2.93
C VAL A 145 5.39 -2.70 -1.57
N LEU A 146 5.92 -1.51 -1.32
CA LEU A 146 6.48 -1.14 -0.02
C LEU A 146 5.59 -0.10 0.61
N THR A 147 5.25 -0.27 1.89
CA THR A 147 4.42 0.71 2.57
C THR A 147 4.65 0.72 4.08
N ASP A 148 4.43 1.88 4.69
CA ASP A 148 4.25 1.99 6.14
C ASP A 148 2.82 2.38 6.55
N GLY A 149 1.90 2.25 5.59
CA GLY A 149 0.52 2.73 5.66
C GLY A 149 0.37 4.16 5.14
N PHE A 150 1.33 5.05 5.40
CA PHE A 150 1.24 6.46 4.98
C PHE A 150 1.92 6.67 3.64
N GLU A 151 3.15 6.17 3.51
CA GLU A 151 3.87 6.15 2.24
C GLU A 151 3.65 4.82 1.54
N TRP A 152 3.47 4.89 0.22
CA TRP A 152 3.29 3.74 -0.65
C TRP A 152 4.23 3.87 -1.84
N GLU A 153 4.98 2.80 -2.11
CA GLU A 153 5.89 2.71 -3.24
C GLU A 153 5.63 1.46 -4.04
N LEU A 154 5.58 1.61 -5.36
CA LEU A 154 5.57 0.53 -6.31
C LEU A 154 6.96 0.44 -6.95
N TRP A 155 7.59 -0.71 -6.84
CA TRP A 155 8.91 -0.98 -7.42
C TRP A 155 8.82 -2.07 -8.47
N VAL A 156 9.60 -1.93 -9.54
CA VAL A 156 9.77 -2.95 -10.58
C VAL A 156 11.24 -3.36 -10.68
N ARG A 157 11.48 -4.63 -11.01
CA ARG A 157 12.83 -5.16 -11.27
C ARG A 157 12.74 -6.21 -12.36
N PRO A 158 13.20 -5.93 -13.60
CA PRO A 158 13.37 -6.94 -14.63
C PRO A 158 14.40 -8.01 -14.21
N LEU A 159 14.34 -9.22 -14.80
CA LEU A 159 15.21 -10.37 -14.48
C LEU A 159 16.70 -10.01 -14.35
N ASP A 160 17.23 -9.23 -15.30
CA ASP A 160 18.63 -8.79 -15.36
C ASP A 160 18.78 -7.27 -15.10
N GLY A 161 17.75 -6.62 -14.56
CA GLY A 161 17.69 -5.18 -14.33
C GLY A 161 18.01 -4.78 -12.89
N SER A 162 18.26 -3.49 -12.69
CA SER A 162 18.24 -2.88 -11.35
C SER A 162 16.80 -2.67 -10.87
N PRO A 163 16.54 -2.72 -9.55
CA PRO A 163 15.27 -2.27 -9.02
C PRO A 163 15.08 -0.77 -9.23
N GLU A 164 13.90 -0.40 -9.72
CA GLU A 164 13.51 0.98 -9.99
C GLU A 164 12.19 1.31 -9.30
N LEU A 165 12.09 2.53 -8.80
CA LEU A 165 10.84 3.06 -8.25
C LEU A 165 9.94 3.40 -9.45
N TYR A 166 8.83 2.67 -9.56
CA TYR A 166 7.81 2.89 -10.59
C TYR A 166 6.88 4.04 -10.20
N ASN A 167 6.35 4.02 -8.97
CA ASN A 167 5.49 5.09 -8.48
C ASN A 167 5.53 5.26 -6.95
N TYR A 168 5.13 6.44 -6.45
CA TYR A 168 5.15 6.82 -5.04
C TYR A 168 4.00 7.76 -4.68
N THR A 169 3.39 7.54 -3.51
CA THR A 169 2.44 8.50 -2.92
C THR A 169 2.57 8.58 -1.40
N ASP A 170 2.20 9.74 -0.85
CA ASP A 170 2.13 10.01 0.59
C ASP A 170 0.70 10.41 0.97
N LEU A 171 0.07 9.58 1.80
CA LEU A 171 -1.29 9.77 2.28
C LEU A 171 -1.39 10.72 3.48
N ARG A 172 -0.28 11.20 4.05
CA ARG A 172 -0.31 12.12 5.22
C ARG A 172 -1.16 13.37 4.98
N PRO A 173 -1.08 14.08 3.84
CA PRO A 173 -1.94 15.24 3.60
C PRO A 173 -3.43 14.90 3.68
N VAL A 174 -3.83 13.78 3.09
CA VAL A 174 -5.22 13.28 3.10
C VAL A 174 -5.64 12.89 4.52
N LEU A 175 -4.82 12.10 5.22
CA LEU A 175 -5.07 11.68 6.59
C LEU A 175 -5.16 12.84 7.58
N ARG A 176 -4.44 13.95 7.36
CA ARG A 176 -4.55 15.17 8.18
C ARG A 176 -5.91 15.86 8.05
N GLU A 177 -6.58 15.68 6.92
CA GLU A 177 -7.95 16.17 6.72
C GLU A 177 -8.97 15.17 7.25
N VAL A 178 -8.82 13.88 6.93
CA VAL A 178 -9.76 12.82 7.35
C VAL A 178 -9.79 12.66 8.88
N LYS A 179 -8.66 12.84 9.58
CA LYS A 179 -8.60 12.70 11.05
C LYS A 179 -9.58 13.62 11.80
N LYS A 180 -10.04 14.70 11.15
CA LYS A 180 -11.02 15.64 11.72
C LYS A 180 -12.33 14.96 12.11
N LEU A 181 -12.67 13.83 11.50
CA LEU A 181 -13.81 12.98 11.90
C LEU A 181 -13.87 12.67 13.40
N ASN A 182 -12.71 12.57 14.07
CA ASN A 182 -12.63 12.27 15.51
C ASN A 182 -12.47 13.52 16.39
N LEU A 183 -12.52 14.72 15.83
CA LEU A 183 -12.39 15.98 16.57
C LEU A 183 -13.78 16.58 16.76
N GLU A 184 -14.16 16.85 18.02
CA GLU A 184 -15.54 17.20 18.43
C GLU A 184 -16.12 18.48 17.75
N GLU A 185 -15.30 19.27 17.07
CA GLU A 185 -15.71 20.53 16.42
C GLU A 185 -15.24 20.67 14.96
N GLU A 186 -14.67 19.63 14.35
CA GLU A 186 -14.13 19.72 12.99
C GLU A 186 -14.80 18.71 12.04
N GLY A 187 -15.60 19.21 11.11
CA GLY A 187 -15.97 18.46 9.91
C GLY A 187 -14.94 18.67 8.80
N TYR A 188 -14.73 17.66 7.96
CA TYR A 188 -13.96 17.83 6.72
C TYR A 188 -14.91 17.78 5.51
N GLN A 189 -14.43 18.21 4.34
CA GLN A 189 -15.21 18.19 3.09
C GLN A 189 -14.78 16.99 2.25
N PRO A 190 -15.57 15.89 2.18
CA PRO A 190 -15.16 14.66 1.49
C PRO A 190 -14.79 14.89 0.03
N TYR A 191 -15.56 15.73 -0.67
CA TYR A 191 -15.29 16.09 -2.06
C TYR A 191 -13.89 16.73 -2.25
N THR A 192 -13.54 17.68 -1.39
CA THR A 192 -12.24 18.36 -1.46
C THR A 192 -11.09 17.41 -1.17
N VAL A 193 -11.25 16.54 -0.16
CA VAL A 193 -10.22 15.57 0.21
C VAL A 193 -10.05 14.50 -0.85
N ARG A 194 -11.15 14.01 -1.42
CA ARG A 194 -11.10 13.07 -2.54
C ARG A 194 -10.30 13.63 -3.71
N ASN A 195 -10.52 14.89 -4.07
CA ASN A 195 -9.78 15.56 -5.15
C ASN A 195 -8.30 15.82 -4.80
N SER A 196 -7.89 15.63 -3.55
CA SER A 196 -6.49 15.71 -3.12
C SER A 196 -5.78 14.35 -3.11
N ILE A 197 -6.51 13.26 -3.32
CA ILE A 197 -5.93 11.94 -3.52
C ILE A 197 -5.41 11.89 -4.96
N ASP A 198 -4.14 11.53 -5.11
CA ASP A 198 -3.53 11.31 -6.42
C ASP A 198 -4.02 9.98 -6.99
N ASP A 199 -5.16 10.04 -7.68
CA ASP A 199 -5.81 8.88 -8.28
C ASP A 199 -4.96 8.28 -9.40
N GLY A 200 -4.30 9.10 -10.21
CA GLY A 200 -3.35 8.66 -11.22
C GLY A 200 -2.24 7.77 -10.63
N VAL A 201 -1.73 8.10 -9.44
CA VAL A 201 -0.77 7.23 -8.75
C VAL A 201 -1.42 5.95 -8.24
N PHE A 202 -2.59 6.02 -7.60
CA PHE A 202 -3.25 4.83 -7.07
C PHE A 202 -3.77 3.87 -8.15
N GLU A 203 -4.06 4.36 -9.36
CA GLU A 203 -4.40 3.54 -10.53
C GLU A 203 -3.30 2.52 -10.83
N ASP A 204 -2.02 2.92 -10.74
CA ASP A 204 -0.88 2.00 -10.95
C ASP A 204 -0.79 0.89 -9.89
N PHE A 205 -1.36 1.12 -8.70
CA PHE A 205 -1.46 0.11 -7.64
C PHE A 205 -2.69 -0.79 -7.79
N THR A 206 -3.50 -0.64 -8.85
CA THR A 206 -4.65 -1.52 -9.07
C THR A 206 -4.24 -2.86 -9.65
N ALA A 207 -5.05 -3.88 -9.35
CA ALA A 207 -4.95 -5.20 -9.98
C ALA A 207 -5.03 -5.14 -11.50
N SER A 208 -5.77 -4.18 -12.05
CA SER A 208 -5.92 -4.01 -13.50
C SER A 208 -4.64 -3.44 -14.13
N ALA A 209 -4.06 -2.39 -13.54
CA ALA A 209 -2.84 -1.76 -14.02
C ALA A 209 -1.62 -2.65 -13.86
N LEU A 210 -1.57 -3.48 -12.82
CA LEU A 210 -0.46 -4.43 -12.60
C LEU A 210 -0.18 -5.30 -13.82
N ASN A 211 -1.20 -5.74 -14.56
CA ASN A 211 -1.00 -6.53 -15.77
C ASN A 211 -0.35 -5.72 -16.89
N GLY A 212 -0.75 -4.45 -17.04
CA GLY A 212 -0.13 -3.50 -17.96
C GLY A 212 1.34 -3.29 -17.62
N ILE A 213 1.66 -3.12 -16.32
CA ILE A 213 3.04 -2.98 -15.84
C ILE A 213 3.85 -4.25 -16.13
N VAL A 214 3.31 -5.43 -15.84
CA VAL A 214 3.99 -6.71 -16.10
C VAL A 214 4.28 -6.90 -17.60
N GLN A 215 3.31 -6.58 -18.46
CA GLN A 215 3.51 -6.64 -19.91
C GLN A 215 4.54 -5.61 -20.39
N GLN A 216 4.45 -4.37 -19.91
CA GLN A 216 5.31 -3.26 -20.35
C GLN A 216 6.76 -3.44 -19.89
N GLU A 217 6.96 -3.77 -18.62
CA GLU A 217 8.28 -3.80 -17.98
C GLU A 217 9.00 -5.13 -18.20
N PHE A 218 8.25 -6.23 -18.38
CA PHE A 218 8.82 -7.58 -18.42
C PHE A 218 8.52 -8.36 -19.71
N ASP A 219 7.67 -7.85 -20.61
CA ASP A 219 7.21 -8.54 -21.82
C ASP A 219 6.55 -9.91 -21.51
N LEU A 220 5.79 -9.97 -20.41
CA LEU A 220 5.10 -11.17 -19.94
C LEU A 220 3.58 -11.03 -20.07
N GLU A 221 2.94 -12.02 -20.71
CA GLU A 221 1.49 -12.16 -20.72
C GLU A 221 1.03 -12.97 -19.49
N VAL A 222 0.00 -12.46 -18.80
CA VAL A 222 -0.56 -13.05 -17.57
C VAL A 222 -2.07 -13.21 -17.69
N SER A 223 -2.58 -14.29 -17.12
CA SER A 223 -4.01 -14.58 -17.02
C SER A 223 -4.59 -13.87 -15.79
N VAL A 224 -5.68 -13.14 -15.99
CA VAL A 224 -6.40 -12.40 -14.94
C VAL A 224 -7.81 -12.95 -14.81
#